data_AF-A0A9P7QBZ8-F1
#
_entry.id   AF-A0A9P7QBZ8-F1
#
_cell.length_a   1.000
_cell.length_b   1.000
_cell.length_c   1.000
_cell.angle_alpha   90.00
_cell.angle_beta   90.00
_cell.angle_gamma   90.00
#
_symmetry.space_group_name_H-M   'P 1'
#
loop_
_entity.id
_entity.type
_entity.pdbx_description
1 polymer ?
#
loop_
_entity_poly.entity_id
_entity_poly.type
_entity_poly.pdbx_seq_one_letter_code
_entity_poly.pdbx_strand_id
1 'polypeptide(L)'
;LRLLVRLEPDAPTWDKEAYAIRRAVAERSDIPLHRVPAATRTKTGWAIKPTDAPTRDLLLAKEASWSSTLGASKVDRHEVWHTYVVRNCPRRLLSLTGESIDVLEAAKEEVLTQTAWQPVDKPIAELQDASFAKRRSLVGATVSLSPILSSSE
;
A
#
# COMPACT_ATOMS: atom_id res chain seq x y z
N LEU A 1 -5.99 5.45 -9.51
CA LEU A 1 -7.14 5.04 -8.66
C LEU A 1 -7.35 3.53 -8.81
N ARG A 2 -6.91 2.73 -7.85
CA ARG A 2 -7.11 1.27 -7.83
C ARG A 2 -7.35 0.82 -6.39
N LEU A 3 -8.13 -0.24 -6.23
CA LEU A 3 -8.30 -0.99 -4.99
C LEU A 3 -7.62 -2.33 -5.15
N LEU A 4 -6.78 -2.71 -4.20
CA LEU A 4 -6.08 -3.98 -4.20
C LEU A 4 -6.82 -4.93 -3.26
N VAL A 5 -7.31 -6.02 -3.81
CA VAL A 5 -8.02 -7.08 -3.10
C VAL A 5 -7.05 -8.24 -2.96
N ARG A 6 -6.61 -8.49 -1.73
CA ARG A 6 -5.78 -9.65 -1.38
C ARG A 6 -6.69 -10.85 -1.23
N LEU A 7 -6.39 -11.91 -1.96
CA LEU A 7 -7.11 -13.17 -1.88
C LEU A 7 -6.34 -14.16 -1.02
N GLU A 8 -7.07 -15.05 -0.36
CA GLU A 8 -6.51 -16.24 0.27
C GLU A 8 -6.01 -17.21 -0.83
N PRO A 9 -4.94 -18.00 -0.60
CA PRO A 9 -4.38 -18.90 -1.62
C PRO A 9 -5.40 -19.89 -2.18
N ASP A 10 -6.36 -20.34 -1.37
CA ASP A 10 -7.39 -21.32 -1.77
C ASP A 10 -8.69 -20.67 -2.27
N ALA A 11 -8.69 -19.36 -2.52
CA ALA A 11 -9.89 -18.65 -2.93
C ALA A 11 -10.38 -19.10 -4.32
N PRO A 12 -11.68 -19.44 -4.49
CA PRO A 12 -12.22 -19.90 -5.78
C PRO A 12 -12.29 -18.79 -6.85
N THR A 13 -11.93 -17.55 -6.48
CA THR A 13 -11.94 -16.36 -7.34
C THR A 13 -10.65 -16.16 -8.13
N TRP A 14 -9.61 -16.97 -7.88
CA TRP A 14 -8.38 -16.95 -8.67
C TRP A 14 -8.63 -17.23 -10.16
N ASP A 15 -9.48 -18.21 -10.47
CA ASP A 15 -9.73 -18.66 -11.84
C ASP A 15 -10.98 -18.04 -12.48
N LYS A 16 -11.51 -16.98 -11.89
CA LYS A 16 -12.68 -16.27 -12.44
C LYS A 16 -12.26 -15.19 -13.42
N GLU A 17 -13.14 -14.90 -14.36
CA GLU A 17 -12.94 -13.80 -15.31
C GLU A 17 -13.16 -12.44 -14.66
N ALA A 18 -12.51 -11.40 -15.20
CA ALA A 18 -12.64 -10.03 -14.72
C ALA A 18 -14.10 -9.54 -14.69
N TYR A 19 -14.94 -9.98 -15.63
CA TYR A 19 -16.36 -9.63 -15.66
C TYR A 19 -17.11 -10.17 -14.44
N ALA A 20 -16.87 -11.43 -14.06
CA ALA A 20 -17.50 -12.05 -12.90
C ALA A 20 -17.15 -11.33 -11.59
N ILE A 21 -15.88 -10.93 -11.43
CA ILE A 21 -15.41 -10.17 -10.27
C ILE A 21 -16.09 -8.80 -10.20
N ARG A 22 -16.10 -8.06 -11.32
CA ARG A 22 -16.75 -6.73 -11.40
C ARG A 22 -18.24 -6.81 -11.06
N ARG A 23 -18.93 -7.83 -11.59
CA ARG A 23 -20.34 -8.06 -11.36
C ARG A 23 -20.64 -8.37 -9.89
N ALA A 24 -19.87 -9.28 -9.28
CA ALA A 24 -20.03 -9.64 -7.88
C ALA A 24 -19.83 -8.42 -6.95
N VAL A 25 -18.81 -7.60 -7.22
CA VAL A 25 -18.55 -6.37 -6.45
C VAL A 25 -19.68 -5.36 -6.63
N ALA A 26 -20.14 -5.14 -7.86
CA ALA A 26 -21.23 -4.21 -8.18
C ALA A 26 -22.55 -4.60 -7.50
N GLU A 27 -22.95 -5.88 -7.60
CA GLU A 27 -24.18 -6.40 -7.00
C GLU A 27 -24.16 -6.33 -5.47
N ARG A 28 -23.04 -6.68 -4.83
CA ARG A 28 -22.91 -6.68 -3.36
C ARG A 28 -22.74 -5.28 -2.77
N SER A 29 -22.12 -4.37 -3.51
CA SER A 29 -21.88 -3.00 -3.04
C SER A 29 -23.05 -2.05 -3.34
N ASP A 30 -24.06 -2.50 -4.07
CA ASP A 30 -25.15 -1.68 -4.61
C ASP A 30 -24.61 -0.49 -5.42
N ILE A 31 -23.64 -0.79 -6.30
CA ILE A 31 -23.01 0.20 -7.19
C ILE A 31 -23.26 -0.25 -8.62
N PRO A 32 -23.68 0.65 -9.53
CA PRO A 32 -23.90 0.27 -10.91
C PRO A 32 -22.58 -0.16 -11.58
N LEU A 33 -22.66 -1.20 -12.42
CA LEU A 33 -21.49 -1.84 -13.05
C LEU A 33 -20.60 -0.87 -13.85
N HIS A 34 -21.18 0.19 -14.42
CA HIS A 34 -20.42 1.21 -15.17
C HIS A 34 -19.39 1.93 -14.30
N ARG A 35 -19.62 2.04 -12.98
CA ARG A 35 -18.69 2.69 -12.05
C ARG A 35 -17.48 1.83 -11.71
N VAL A 36 -17.52 0.53 -12.02
CA VAL A 36 -16.39 -0.42 -11.89
C VAL A 36 -15.98 -0.91 -13.28
N PRO A 37 -15.26 -0.09 -14.08
CA PRO A 37 -14.96 -0.37 -15.48
C PRO A 37 -13.97 -1.52 -15.70
N ALA A 38 -13.07 -1.80 -14.75
CA ALA A 38 -12.06 -2.84 -14.94
C ALA A 38 -11.68 -3.54 -13.63
N ALA A 39 -11.34 -4.83 -13.75
CA ALA A 39 -10.68 -5.62 -12.73
C ALA A 39 -9.52 -6.37 -13.41
N THR A 40 -8.36 -6.43 -12.75
CA THR A 40 -7.15 -7.04 -13.29
C THR A 40 -6.55 -7.99 -12.27
N ARG A 41 -6.16 -9.20 -12.69
CA ARG A 41 -5.51 -10.17 -11.81
C ARG A 41 -4.11 -9.67 -11.41
N THR A 42 -3.76 -9.83 -10.14
CA THR A 42 -2.42 -9.55 -9.59
C THR A 42 -1.84 -10.82 -8.98
N LYS A 43 -0.57 -10.76 -8.55
CA LYS A 43 0.11 -11.91 -7.90
C LYS A 43 -0.55 -12.31 -6.57
N THR A 44 -1.21 -11.37 -5.90
CA THR A 44 -1.80 -11.52 -4.56
C THR A 44 -3.33 -11.49 -4.56
N GLY A 45 -3.96 -11.36 -5.74
CA GLY A 45 -5.41 -11.38 -5.87
C GLY A 45 -5.90 -10.57 -7.07
N TRP A 46 -6.68 -9.52 -6.81
CA TRP A 46 -7.30 -8.68 -7.84
C TRP A 46 -7.06 -7.18 -7.60
N ALA A 47 -6.91 -6.43 -8.68
CA ALA A 47 -6.92 -4.97 -8.68
C ALA A 47 -8.19 -4.46 -9.34
N ILE A 48 -9.07 -3.81 -8.57
CA ILE A 48 -10.31 -3.22 -9.05
C ILE A 48 -10.07 -1.74 -9.37
N LYS A 49 -10.44 -1.30 -10.58
CA LYS A 49 -10.37 0.09 -11.01
C LYS A 49 -11.77 0.71 -10.95
N PRO A 50 -12.08 1.55 -9.95
CA PRO A 50 -13.27 2.39 -9.96
C PRO A 50 -13.11 3.56 -10.95
N THR A 51 -14.24 4.15 -11.36
CA THR A 51 -14.27 5.31 -12.26
C THR A 51 -13.76 6.57 -11.54
N ASP A 52 -14.24 6.80 -10.30
CA ASP A 52 -13.99 8.02 -9.55
C ASP A 52 -13.48 7.73 -8.13
N ALA A 53 -12.82 8.71 -7.52
CA ALA A 53 -12.41 8.68 -6.11
C ALA A 53 -13.56 8.46 -5.12
N PRO A 54 -14.72 9.14 -5.21
CA PRO A 54 -15.84 8.87 -4.29
C PRO A 54 -16.37 7.43 -4.40
N THR A 55 -16.39 6.86 -5.60
CA THR A 55 -16.78 5.46 -5.82
C THR A 55 -15.79 4.50 -5.16
N ARG A 56 -14.49 4.78 -5.26
CA ARG A 56 -13.44 4.02 -4.55
C ARG A 56 -13.70 4.01 -3.05
N ASP A 57 -13.99 5.18 -2.48
CA ASP A 57 -14.14 5.33 -1.03
C ASP A 57 -15.43 4.70 -0.53
N LEU A 58 -16.50 4.72 -1.32
CA LEU A 58 -17.73 3.96 -1.05
C LEU A 58 -17.48 2.45 -1.08
N LEU A 59 -16.72 1.95 -2.08
CA LEU A 59 -16.35 0.53 -2.16
C LEU A 59 -15.54 0.06 -0.93
N LEU A 60 -14.66 0.91 -0.40
CA LEU A 60 -13.90 0.63 0.83
C LEU A 60 -14.79 0.68 2.07
N ALA A 61 -15.67 1.68 2.18
CA ALA A 61 -16.62 1.76 3.29
C ALA A 61 -17.54 0.52 3.36
N LYS A 62 -17.83 -0.08 2.20
CA LYS A 62 -18.64 -1.31 2.07
C LYS A 62 -17.81 -2.58 1.94
N GLU A 63 -16.50 -2.57 2.21
CA GLU A 63 -15.60 -3.73 2.03
C GLU A 63 -16.19 -5.03 2.60
N ALA A 64 -16.64 -4.98 3.86
CA ALA A 64 -17.17 -6.16 4.57
C ALA A 64 -18.35 -6.85 3.86
N SER A 65 -19.11 -6.13 3.03
CA SER A 65 -20.28 -6.68 2.32
C SER A 65 -19.91 -7.53 1.10
N TRP A 66 -18.78 -7.25 0.45
CA TRP A 66 -18.40 -7.90 -0.81
C TRP A 66 -17.07 -8.65 -0.72
N SER A 67 -16.18 -8.33 0.22
CA SER A 67 -14.88 -8.99 0.40
C SER A 67 -15.04 -10.49 0.69
N SER A 68 -16.00 -10.86 1.53
CA SER A 68 -16.33 -12.25 1.88
C SER A 68 -16.78 -13.06 0.66
N THR A 69 -17.55 -12.46 -0.24
CA THR A 69 -18.02 -13.12 -1.48
C THR A 69 -16.86 -13.45 -2.41
N LEU A 70 -15.79 -12.65 -2.36
CA LEU A 70 -14.59 -12.89 -3.16
C LEU A 70 -13.57 -13.82 -2.50
N GLY A 71 -13.73 -14.16 -1.21
CA GLY A 71 -12.68 -14.81 -0.43
C GLY A 71 -11.47 -13.90 -0.22
N ALA A 72 -11.71 -12.60 -0.12
CA ALA A 72 -10.67 -11.61 0.11
C ALA A 72 -10.31 -11.53 1.59
N SER A 73 -9.01 -11.57 1.90
CA SER A 73 -8.49 -11.39 3.26
C SER A 73 -8.32 -9.92 3.63
N LYS A 74 -8.03 -9.06 2.65
CA LYS A 74 -7.84 -7.63 2.88
C LYS A 74 -8.10 -6.81 1.61
N VAL A 75 -8.73 -5.65 1.74
CA VAL A 75 -8.81 -4.66 0.67
C VAL A 75 -8.02 -3.40 1.05
N ASP A 76 -6.98 -3.13 0.27
CA ASP A 76 -6.12 -1.97 0.45
C ASP A 76 -6.38 -0.91 -0.63
N ARG A 77 -6.24 0.37 -0.25
CA ARG A 77 -6.05 1.44 -1.23
C ARG A 77 -4.72 1.23 -1.93
N HIS A 78 -4.68 1.41 -3.24
CA HIS A 78 -3.40 1.46 -3.94
C HIS A 78 -2.64 2.73 -3.54
N GLU A 79 -1.62 2.57 -2.72
CA GLU A 79 -0.64 3.59 -2.35
C GLU A 79 0.58 3.48 -3.25
N VAL A 80 1.06 4.63 -3.76
CA VAL A 80 2.32 4.69 -4.49
C VAL A 80 3.43 4.93 -3.48
N TRP A 81 4.39 4.02 -3.43
CA TRP A 81 5.56 4.15 -2.55
C TRP A 81 6.70 4.80 -3.33
N HIS A 82 7.31 5.82 -2.74
CA HIS A 82 8.51 6.45 -3.29
C HIS A 82 9.71 5.96 -2.49
N THR A 83 10.62 5.23 -3.15
CA THR A 83 11.88 4.81 -2.55
C THR A 83 12.98 5.81 -2.93
N TYR A 84 13.60 6.42 -1.92
CA TYR A 84 14.70 7.36 -2.11
C TYR A 84 16.04 6.69 -1.77
N VAL A 85 17.03 6.86 -2.63
CA VAL A 85 18.41 6.45 -2.34
C VAL A 85 19.20 7.68 -1.90
N VAL A 86 19.50 7.76 -0.61
CA VAL A 86 20.32 8.83 -0.04
C VAL A 86 21.80 8.45 -0.17
N ARG A 87 22.57 9.23 -0.93
CA ARG A 87 24.02 9.01 -1.07
C ARG A 87 24.74 9.44 0.20
N ASN A 88 25.83 8.75 0.53
CA ASN A 88 26.68 9.05 1.69
C ASN A 88 25.94 9.03 3.04
N CYS A 89 24.85 8.26 3.16
CA CYS A 89 24.19 8.07 4.45
C CYS A 89 25.15 7.33 5.41
N PRO A 90 25.54 7.95 6.54
CA PRO A 90 26.45 7.34 7.49
C PRO A 90 25.82 6.07 8.09
N ARG A 91 26.58 4.96 8.09
CA ARG A 91 26.11 3.67 8.65
C ARG A 91 26.03 3.66 10.19
N ARG A 92 26.71 4.59 10.84
CA ARG A 92 26.73 4.78 12.28
C ARG A 92 26.64 6.28 12.52
N LEU A 93 25.65 6.70 13.31
CA LEU A 93 25.57 8.05 13.82
C LEU A 93 26.22 8.07 15.19
N LEU A 94 27.04 9.08 15.44
CA LEU A 94 27.67 9.31 16.73
C LEU A 94 27.14 10.64 17.28
N SER A 95 26.81 10.64 18.56
CA SER A 95 26.57 11.85 19.33
C SER A 95 27.84 12.69 19.39
N LEU A 96 27.69 13.98 19.70
CA LEU A 96 28.82 14.91 19.89
C LEU A 96 29.79 14.43 20.99
N THR A 97 29.31 13.60 21.92
CA THR A 97 30.09 12.97 23.00
C THR A 97 30.73 11.64 22.61
N GLY A 98 30.53 11.16 21.38
CA GLY A 98 31.07 9.89 20.86
C GLY A 98 30.20 8.66 21.11
N GLU A 99 29.02 8.82 21.72
CA GLU A 99 28.07 7.74 21.93
C GLU A 99 27.37 7.32 20.62
N SER A 100 27.10 6.03 20.42
CA SER A 100 26.38 5.55 19.24
C SER A 100 24.90 5.90 19.30
N ILE A 101 24.40 6.60 18.28
CA ILE A 101 22.98 6.89 18.09
C ILE A 101 22.37 5.82 17.19
N ASP A 102 21.16 5.37 17.52
CA ASP A 102 20.37 4.52 16.61
C ASP A 102 19.99 5.31 15.35
N VAL A 103 20.50 4.84 14.22
CA VAL A 103 20.30 5.48 12.91
C VAL A 103 18.84 5.47 12.50
N LEU A 104 18.08 4.43 12.86
CA LEU A 104 16.69 4.31 12.46
C LEU A 104 15.82 5.34 13.19
N GLU A 105 15.98 5.44 14.52
CA GLU A 105 15.23 6.39 15.33
C GLU A 105 15.60 7.84 14.99
N ALA A 106 16.89 8.14 14.80
CA ALA A 106 17.33 9.46 14.34
C ALA A 106 16.76 9.81 12.96
N ALA A 107 16.71 8.85 12.03
CA ALA A 107 16.11 9.07 10.73
C ALA A 107 14.60 9.34 10.82
N LYS A 108 13.89 8.65 11.73
CA LYS A 108 12.46 8.88 11.94
C LYS A 108 12.18 10.27 12.51
N GLU A 109 12.96 10.67 13.51
CA GLU A 109 12.88 12.00 14.12
C GLU A 109 13.20 13.10 13.09
N GLU A 110 14.22 12.92 12.27
CA GLU A 110 14.59 13.89 11.24
C GLU A 110 13.52 14.03 10.17
N VAL A 111 12.93 12.91 9.72
CA VAL A 111 11.80 12.94 8.77
C VAL A 111 10.62 13.69 9.38
N LEU A 112 10.28 13.40 10.63
CA LEU A 112 9.20 14.10 11.33
C LEU A 112 9.49 15.60 11.44
N THR A 113 10.70 15.99 11.81
CA THR A 113 11.09 17.38 12.01
C THR A 113 11.10 18.17 10.70
N GLN A 114 11.64 17.60 9.63
CA GLN A 114 11.76 18.31 8.35
C GLN A 114 10.45 18.35 7.55
N THR A 115 9.68 17.26 7.59
CA THR A 115 8.50 17.13 6.73
C THR A 115 7.19 17.37 7.47
N ALA A 116 7.15 17.15 8.80
CA ALA A 116 5.95 16.99 9.60
C ALA A 116 5.12 15.72 9.28
N TRP A 117 5.72 14.70 8.67
CA TRP A 117 5.07 13.41 8.36
C TRP A 117 5.66 12.30 9.21
N GLN A 118 4.80 11.35 9.60
CA GLN A 118 5.23 10.22 10.42
C GLN A 118 5.62 9.00 9.56
N PRO A 119 6.86 8.50 9.70
CA PRO A 119 7.30 7.28 9.05
C PRO A 119 6.51 6.05 9.47
N VAL A 120 6.15 5.19 8.51
CA VAL A 120 5.63 3.84 8.81
C VAL A 120 6.65 2.79 8.37
N ASP A 121 7.09 1.96 9.32
CA ASP A 121 7.99 0.83 9.06
C ASP A 121 7.22 -0.27 8.32
N LYS A 122 7.57 -0.55 7.06
CA LYS A 122 7.06 -1.71 6.31
C LYS A 122 8.22 -2.66 5.95
N PRO A 123 8.07 -3.98 6.15
CA PRO A 123 9.11 -4.94 5.81
C PRO A 123 9.41 -4.95 4.31
N ILE A 124 10.70 -4.89 3.96
CA ILE A 124 11.20 -4.79 2.58
C ILE A 124 10.79 -5.99 1.70
N ALA A 125 10.47 -7.13 2.30
CA ALA A 125 9.97 -8.30 1.58
C ALA A 125 8.66 -8.04 0.80
N GLU A 126 7.88 -7.04 1.21
CA GLU A 126 6.63 -6.64 0.55
C GLU A 126 6.84 -5.65 -0.61
N LEU A 127 8.09 -5.20 -0.84
CA LEU A 127 8.47 -4.17 -1.83
C LEU A 127 9.22 -4.74 -3.04
N GLN A 128 8.89 -5.95 -3.49
CA GLN A 128 9.51 -6.56 -4.67
C GLN A 128 9.10 -5.88 -5.98
N ASP A 129 9.62 -4.68 -6.21
CA ASP A 129 9.96 -4.24 -7.56
C ASP A 129 11.34 -4.80 -7.92
N ALA A 130 11.36 -5.59 -8.99
CA ALA A 130 12.50 -6.40 -9.45
C ALA A 130 13.73 -5.60 -9.93
N SER A 131 13.78 -4.28 -9.70
CA SER A 131 14.86 -3.40 -10.13
C SER A 131 16.08 -3.42 -9.20
N PHE A 132 15.95 -3.91 -7.96
CA PHE A 132 17.05 -3.91 -6.97
C PHE A 132 17.89 -5.19 -6.91
N ALA A 133 17.41 -6.31 -7.48
CA ALA A 133 18.10 -7.60 -7.40
C ALA A 133 19.49 -7.62 -8.06
N LYS A 134 19.90 -6.54 -8.76
CA LYS A 134 21.16 -6.48 -9.52
C LYS A 134 22.21 -5.51 -8.99
N ARG A 135 22.00 -4.83 -7.85
CA ARG A 135 23.03 -3.93 -7.30
C ARG A 135 23.31 -4.22 -5.83
N ARG A 136 24.61 -4.42 -5.57
CA ARG A 136 25.27 -4.81 -4.31
C ARG A 136 24.68 -4.19 -3.04
N SER A 137 24.83 -4.93 -1.93
CA SER A 137 24.41 -4.64 -0.55
C SER A 137 24.29 -3.15 -0.19
N LEU A 138 23.07 -2.64 -0.34
CA LEU A 138 22.65 -1.34 0.19
C LEU A 138 21.59 -1.61 1.26
N VAL A 139 21.87 -1.16 2.48
CA VAL A 139 20.88 -1.10 3.56
C VAL A 139 19.91 -0.01 3.17
N GLY A 140 18.71 -0.39 2.71
CA GLY A 140 17.64 0.55 2.38
C GLY A 140 16.64 0.58 3.53
N ALA A 141 16.41 1.75 4.13
CA ALA A 141 15.24 1.99 4.95
C ALA A 141 14.11 2.47 4.03
N THR A 142 12.93 1.86 4.12
CA THR A 142 11.73 2.32 3.41
C THR A 142 10.84 3.07 4.39
N VAL A 143 10.47 4.30 4.05
CA VAL A 143 9.60 5.15 4.86
C VAL A 143 8.32 5.45 4.08
N SER A 144 7.17 5.16 4.70
CA SER A 144 5.86 5.67 4.27
C SER A 144 5.66 7.09 4.70
N LEU A 145 4.97 7.87 3.89
CA LEU A 145 4.46 9.19 4.26
C LEU A 145 2.94 9.13 4.16
N SER A 146 2.26 8.97 5.29
CA SER A 146 0.80 9.16 5.39
C SER A 146 0.53 10.54 5.98
N PRO A 147 -0.39 11.34 5.42
CA PRO A 147 -0.73 12.63 6.00
C PRO A 147 -1.40 12.42 7.36
N ILE A 148 -0.95 13.14 8.38
CA ILE A 148 -1.78 13.39 9.56
C ILE A 148 -2.89 14.31 9.06
N LEU A 149 -4.12 13.79 8.97
CA LEU A 149 -5.29 14.65 8.87
C LEU A 149 -5.31 15.50 10.14
N SER A 150 -4.80 16.72 10.03
CA SER A 150 -5.05 17.78 11.00
C SER A 150 -6.54 18.05 10.99
N SER A 151 -7.29 17.41 11.90
CA SER A 151 -8.59 17.90 12.31
C SER A 151 -8.38 19.21 13.07
N SER A 152 -8.47 20.30 12.32
CA SER A 152 -8.53 21.71 12.72
C SER A 152 -9.20 22.38 11.51
N GLU A 153 -10.39 22.95 11.54
CA GLU A 153 -11.22 23.57 12.60
C GLU A 153 -12.70 23.19 12.41
#